data_AF-U4LVQ3-F1
#
_entry.id   AF-U4LVQ3-F1
#
_cell.length_a   1.000
_cell.length_b   1.000
_cell.length_c   1.000
_cell.angle_alpha   90.00
_cell.angle_beta   90.00
_cell.angle_gamma   90.00
#
_symmetry.space_group_name_H-M   'P 1'
#
loop_
_entity.id
_entity.type
_entity.pdbx_description
1 polymer ?
#
loop_
_entity_poly.entity_id
_entity_poly.type
_entity_poly.pdbx_seq_one_letter_code
_entity_poly.pdbx_strand_id
1 'polypeptide(L)'
;MGRSLTRAALALISNLCIAGAVVMLFLLLLAGSRHHNPLDEIFFLQADTRGIPGAPDGIAHWTLYNVCNSRNGRNIDCGATQAAYPFDPVRNFGTTQNVPQSFIDSPRKYFYLSRFLYAIYIVDLFFACSALLFGLWAIFHRYGGYLSSLLSFLATFFAAFNAAVLTACFVMGQRAFRDAGRFARVGVKAFAFTWTILALLSLASLAYFLSARVGKKDREEGITEEHTRRKRRGFSRLGGVRGSWQDEEYGSEKRLGKRRESGDS
;
A
#
# COMPACT_ATOMS: atom_id res chain seq x y z
N MET A 1 -23.62 -16.91 2.05
CA MET A 1 -22.31 -17.56 1.78
C MET A 1 -21.44 -16.78 0.79
N GLY A 2 -21.99 -16.13 -0.25
CA GLY A 2 -21.17 -15.43 -1.26
C GLY A 2 -20.44 -14.14 -0.83
N ARG A 3 -20.99 -13.35 0.10
CA ARG A 3 -20.43 -12.03 0.49
C ARG A 3 -19.18 -12.09 1.38
N SER A 4 -19.09 -13.08 2.26
CA SER A 4 -17.88 -13.32 3.07
C SER A 4 -16.70 -13.80 2.24
N LEU A 5 -16.96 -14.63 1.22
CA LEU A 5 -15.96 -15.11 0.27
C LEU A 5 -15.41 -13.95 -0.58
N THR A 6 -16.27 -13.06 -1.06
CA THR A 6 -15.85 -11.86 -1.83
C THR A 6 -15.01 -10.93 -0.97
N ARG A 7 -15.39 -10.67 0.29
CA ARG A 7 -14.58 -9.85 1.21
C ARG A 7 -13.17 -10.40 1.43
N ALA A 8 -13.07 -11.72 1.65
CA ALA A 8 -11.79 -12.40 1.86
C ALA A 8 -10.93 -12.38 0.58
N ALA A 9 -11.53 -12.62 -0.59
CA ALA A 9 -10.84 -12.56 -1.87
C ALA A 9 -10.29 -11.16 -2.18
N LEU A 10 -11.09 -10.10 -1.96
CA LEU A 10 -10.63 -8.71 -2.15
C LEU A 10 -9.44 -8.38 -1.22
N ALA A 11 -9.51 -8.78 0.04
CA ALA A 11 -8.40 -8.56 0.98
C ALA A 11 -7.13 -9.33 0.59
N LEU A 12 -7.26 -10.56 0.09
CA LEU A 12 -6.12 -11.35 -0.39
C LEU A 12 -5.47 -10.71 -1.62
N ILE A 13 -6.27 -10.27 -2.59
CA ILE A 13 -5.79 -9.58 -3.78
C ILE A 13 -5.06 -8.29 -3.39
N SER A 14 -5.63 -7.49 -2.47
CA SER A 14 -4.96 -6.29 -1.96
C SER A 14 -3.60 -6.61 -1.35
N ASN A 15 -3.49 -7.67 -0.53
CA ASN A 15 -2.22 -8.07 0.06
C ASN A 15 -1.19 -8.48 -0.99
N LEU A 16 -1.60 -9.19 -2.05
CA LEU A 16 -0.71 -9.55 -3.16
C LEU A 16 -0.20 -8.31 -3.90
N CYS A 17 -1.08 -7.32 -4.16
CA CYS A 17 -0.67 -6.05 -4.77
C CYS A 17 0.33 -5.29 -3.89
N ILE A 18 0.11 -5.23 -2.57
CA ILE A 18 1.05 -4.58 -1.64
C ILE A 18 2.38 -5.35 -1.59
N ALA A 19 2.36 -6.69 -1.57
CA ALA A 19 3.58 -7.49 -1.60
C ALA A 19 4.41 -7.20 -2.86
N GLY A 20 3.76 -7.12 -4.03
CA GLY A 20 4.42 -6.73 -5.27
C GLY A 20 5.03 -5.32 -5.21
N ALA A 21 4.30 -4.35 -4.64
CA ALA A 21 4.80 -2.99 -4.43
C ALA A 21 6.02 -2.94 -3.50
N VAL A 22 5.99 -3.70 -2.39
CA VAL A 22 7.10 -3.80 -1.44
C VAL A 22 8.36 -4.35 -2.11
N VAL A 23 8.24 -5.42 -2.92
CA VAL A 23 9.38 -5.97 -3.67
C VAL A 23 9.96 -4.93 -4.62
N MET A 24 9.12 -4.20 -5.36
CA MET A 24 9.59 -3.13 -6.26
C MET A 24 10.26 -1.98 -5.49
N LEU A 25 9.74 -1.59 -4.32
CA LEU A 25 10.37 -0.58 -3.45
C LEU A 25 11.75 -1.03 -2.99
N PHE A 26 11.91 -2.30 -2.60
CA PHE A 26 13.22 -2.87 -2.27
C PHE A 26 14.17 -2.85 -3.48
N LEU A 27 13.70 -3.23 -4.67
CA LEU A 27 14.54 -3.19 -5.88
C LEU A 27 14.98 -1.76 -6.24
N LEU A 28 14.11 -0.76 -6.05
CA LEU A 28 14.45 0.65 -6.26
C LEU A 28 15.47 1.17 -5.25
N LEU A 29 15.34 0.79 -3.98
CA LEU A 29 16.31 1.16 -2.95
C LEU A 29 17.65 0.45 -3.20
N LEU A 30 17.67 -0.86 -3.43
CA LEU A 30 18.93 -1.58 -3.63
C LEU A 30 19.56 -1.38 -5.02
N ALA A 31 18.95 -0.59 -5.91
CA ALA A 31 19.46 -0.30 -7.24
C ALA A 31 20.90 0.26 -7.18
N GLY A 32 21.82 -0.36 -7.94
CA GLY A 32 23.23 0.04 -7.96
C GLY A 32 24.09 -0.43 -6.79
N SER A 33 23.55 -1.24 -5.86
CA SER A 33 24.33 -1.79 -4.74
C SER A 33 25.22 -2.98 -5.14
N ARG A 34 24.81 -3.76 -6.14
CA ARG A 34 25.54 -4.96 -6.60
C ARG A 34 25.58 -5.05 -8.12
N HIS A 35 26.62 -5.68 -8.63
CA HIS A 35 26.85 -5.92 -10.07
C HIS A 35 26.12 -7.16 -10.63
N HIS A 36 24.96 -7.53 -10.07
CA HIS A 36 24.17 -8.66 -10.56
C HIS A 36 22.78 -8.22 -11.02
N ASN A 37 22.27 -8.89 -12.06
CA ASN A 37 20.88 -8.74 -12.50
C ASN A 37 19.93 -9.04 -11.33
N PRO A 38 18.83 -8.27 -11.16
CA PRO A 38 18.38 -7.12 -11.94
C PRO A 38 18.85 -5.73 -11.41
N LEU A 39 19.70 -5.67 -10.39
CA LEU A 39 20.04 -4.42 -9.68
C LEU A 39 21.03 -3.53 -10.44
N ASP A 40 21.79 -4.11 -11.37
CA ASP A 40 22.77 -3.44 -12.22
C ASP A 40 22.14 -2.71 -13.42
N GLU A 41 20.88 -2.98 -13.72
CA GLU A 41 20.16 -2.34 -14.83
C GLU A 41 19.16 -1.27 -14.36
N ILE A 42 18.94 -1.13 -13.05
CA ILE A 42 18.05 -0.11 -12.47
C ILE A 42 18.89 1.13 -12.16
N PHE A 43 18.52 2.23 -12.80
CA PHE A 43 19.08 3.57 -12.58
C PHE A 43 17.97 4.60 -12.72
N PHE A 44 18.14 5.79 -12.15
CA PHE A 44 17.14 6.84 -12.19
C PHE A 44 17.37 7.83 -13.32
N LEU A 45 18.64 8.15 -13.60
CA LEU A 45 19.04 9.03 -14.68
C LEU A 45 20.36 8.57 -15.26
N GLN A 46 20.45 8.63 -16.59
CA GLN A 46 21.63 8.34 -17.38
C GLN A 46 22.05 9.63 -18.09
N ALA A 47 23.30 10.04 -17.99
CA ALA A 47 23.81 11.19 -18.74
C ALA A 47 25.27 11.01 -19.16
N ASP A 48 25.64 11.64 -20.27
CA ASP A 48 27.03 11.73 -20.72
C ASP A 48 27.80 12.73 -19.83
N THR A 49 28.87 12.25 -19.22
CA THR A 49 29.76 13.02 -18.34
C THR A 49 31.17 13.16 -18.92
N ARG A 50 31.37 12.84 -20.21
CA ARG A 50 32.67 13.02 -20.89
C ARG A 50 33.18 14.46 -20.74
N GLY A 51 34.46 14.56 -20.38
CA GLY A 51 35.15 15.85 -20.22
C GLY A 51 34.86 16.57 -18.91
N ILE A 52 34.14 15.96 -17.96
CA ILE A 52 34.05 16.45 -16.58
C ILE A 52 35.16 15.80 -15.75
N PRO A 53 36.12 16.59 -15.20
CA PRO A 53 37.15 16.05 -14.32
C PRO A 53 36.55 15.32 -13.11
N GLY A 54 36.99 14.09 -12.84
CA GLY A 54 36.51 13.29 -11.69
C GLY A 54 35.17 12.58 -11.92
N ALA A 55 34.56 12.72 -13.10
CA ALA A 55 33.39 11.94 -13.50
C ALA A 55 33.78 10.70 -14.31
N PRO A 56 32.89 9.69 -14.43
CA PRO A 56 33.10 8.57 -15.33
C PRO A 56 33.30 9.03 -16.79
N ASP A 57 34.31 8.46 -17.45
CA ASP A 57 34.59 8.70 -18.87
C ASP A 57 33.54 8.01 -19.74
N GLY A 58 32.44 8.71 -20.02
CA GLY A 58 31.34 8.18 -20.81
C GLY A 58 29.99 8.47 -20.20
N ILE A 59 29.15 7.44 -20.16
CA ILE A 59 27.78 7.56 -19.71
C ILE A 59 27.71 7.17 -18.23
N ALA A 60 27.35 8.12 -17.39
CA ALA A 60 27.12 7.90 -15.97
C ALA A 60 25.66 7.53 -15.69
N HIS A 61 25.45 6.57 -14.80
CA HIS A 61 24.17 6.18 -14.24
C HIS A 61 24.08 6.66 -12.79
N TRP A 62 23.03 7.42 -12.48
CA TRP A 62 22.72 7.84 -11.12
C TRP A 62 21.77 6.87 -10.44
N THR A 63 22.17 6.41 -9.26
CA THR A 63 21.34 5.61 -8.34
C THR A 63 21.12 6.38 -7.03
N LEU A 64 20.36 5.81 -6.11
CA LEU A 64 20.14 6.41 -4.78
C LEU A 64 21.37 6.31 -3.85
N TYR A 65 22.36 5.48 -4.22
CA TYR A 65 23.51 5.17 -3.40
C TYR A 65 24.85 5.59 -4.00
N ASN A 66 24.94 5.69 -5.33
CA ASN A 66 26.19 5.99 -6.02
C ASN A 66 25.98 6.51 -7.45
N VAL A 67 27.09 6.93 -8.06
CA VAL A 67 27.24 7.09 -9.51
C VAL A 67 28.03 5.89 -10.03
N CYS A 68 27.55 5.30 -11.12
CA CYS A 68 28.26 4.22 -11.81
C CYS A 68 28.55 4.61 -13.26
N ASN A 69 29.58 4.01 -13.85
CA ASN A 69 29.78 4.05 -15.29
C ASN A 69 28.84 3.06 -15.98
N SER A 70 28.57 3.27 -17.26
CA SER A 70 27.70 2.44 -18.08
C SER A 70 28.47 1.76 -19.19
N ARG A 71 28.43 0.41 -19.21
CA ARG A 71 28.91 -0.39 -20.35
C ARG A 71 27.80 -1.35 -20.76
N ASN A 72 27.38 -1.27 -22.02
CA ASN A 72 26.26 -2.04 -22.57
C ASN A 72 24.94 -1.88 -21.79
N GLY A 73 24.71 -0.71 -21.18
CA GLY A 73 23.49 -0.42 -20.42
C GLY A 73 23.48 -0.97 -18.98
N ARG A 74 24.60 -1.51 -18.50
CA ARG A 74 24.75 -2.02 -17.12
C ARG A 74 25.66 -1.12 -16.28
N ASN A 75 25.36 -1.06 -14.98
CA ASN A 75 26.14 -0.34 -13.97
C ASN A 75 27.46 -1.08 -13.69
N ILE A 76 28.58 -0.51 -14.13
CA ILE A 76 29.94 -0.98 -13.85
C ILE A 76 30.74 0.12 -13.15
N ASP A 77 31.81 -0.27 -12.43
CA ASP A 77 32.75 0.66 -11.79
C ASP A 77 32.05 1.77 -10.99
N CYS A 78 31.20 1.35 -10.06
CA CYS A 78 30.47 2.26 -9.20
C CYS A 78 31.39 2.92 -8.17
N GLY A 79 31.17 4.21 -7.92
CA GLY A 79 31.82 4.94 -6.83
C GLY A 79 31.40 4.44 -5.45
N ALA A 80 31.97 5.05 -4.41
CA ALA A 80 31.66 4.72 -3.02
C ALA A 80 30.16 4.81 -2.73
N THR A 81 29.62 3.76 -2.10
CA THR A 81 28.20 3.70 -1.73
C THR A 81 27.93 4.57 -0.51
N GLN A 82 27.01 5.53 -0.64
CA GLN A 82 26.57 6.37 0.46
C GLN A 82 25.05 6.45 0.47
N ALA A 83 24.42 6.25 1.62
CA ALA A 83 22.98 6.39 1.76
C ALA A 83 22.55 7.85 1.47
N ALA A 84 21.42 8.01 0.79
CA ALA A 84 20.90 9.31 0.33
C ALA A 84 21.92 10.08 -0.52
N TYR A 85 22.50 9.41 -1.52
CA TYR A 85 23.48 10.02 -2.42
C TYR A 85 22.82 11.18 -3.18
N PRO A 86 23.29 12.43 -2.99
CA PRO A 86 22.66 13.58 -3.59
C PRO A 86 22.93 13.61 -5.10
N PHE A 87 21.91 13.99 -5.85
CA PHE A 87 22.04 14.32 -7.26
C PHE A 87 22.63 15.74 -7.38
N ASP A 88 23.93 15.89 -7.15
CA ASP A 88 24.64 17.15 -7.28
C ASP A 88 26.01 16.92 -7.96
N PRO A 89 26.09 17.05 -9.30
CA PRO A 89 27.33 16.82 -10.05
C PRO A 89 28.53 17.63 -9.56
N VAL A 90 28.30 18.86 -9.04
CA VAL A 90 29.38 19.74 -8.59
C VAL A 90 30.08 19.16 -7.36
N ARG A 91 29.29 18.70 -6.38
CA ARG A 91 29.83 18.06 -5.17
C ARG A 91 30.32 16.65 -5.41
N ASN A 92 29.64 15.92 -6.30
CA ASN A 92 29.95 14.51 -6.57
C ASN A 92 31.30 14.34 -7.27
N PHE A 93 31.63 15.25 -8.20
CA PHE A 93 32.87 15.20 -8.96
C PHE A 93 33.93 16.19 -8.45
N GLY A 94 33.57 17.08 -7.53
CA GLY A 94 34.49 18.08 -6.97
C GLY A 94 34.95 19.13 -7.98
N THR A 95 34.18 19.35 -9.04
CA THR A 95 34.52 20.27 -10.14
C THR A 95 33.31 21.09 -10.57
N THR A 96 33.59 22.30 -11.06
CA THR A 96 32.62 23.15 -11.77
C THR A 96 32.92 23.20 -13.27
N GLN A 97 34.06 22.65 -13.69
CA GLN A 97 34.48 22.66 -15.10
C GLN A 97 33.62 21.69 -15.90
N ASN A 98 33.06 22.18 -17.00
CA ASN A 98 32.21 21.38 -17.90
C ASN A 98 30.97 20.79 -17.20
N VAL A 99 30.54 21.30 -16.04
CA VAL A 99 29.24 20.93 -15.44
C VAL A 99 28.16 21.88 -15.97
N PRO A 100 26.94 21.41 -16.30
CA PRO A 100 25.88 22.29 -16.77
C PRO A 100 25.58 23.43 -15.78
N GLN A 101 25.46 24.66 -16.27
CA GLN A 101 25.30 25.86 -15.43
C GLN A 101 24.11 25.77 -14.47
N SER A 102 23.03 25.09 -14.86
CA SER A 102 21.86 24.92 -13.99
C SER A 102 22.18 24.21 -12.66
N PHE A 103 23.22 23.36 -12.61
CA PHE A 103 23.69 22.74 -11.36
C PHE A 103 24.58 23.67 -10.54
N ILE A 104 25.27 24.60 -11.19
CA ILE A 104 26.14 25.60 -10.56
C ILE A 104 25.31 26.74 -9.96
N ASP A 105 24.26 27.19 -10.65
CA ASP A 105 23.40 28.29 -10.22
C ASP A 105 22.45 27.88 -9.09
N SER A 106 22.08 26.60 -9.04
CA SER A 106 21.08 26.10 -8.08
C SER A 106 21.47 24.74 -7.45
N PRO A 107 22.65 24.62 -6.80
CA PRO A 107 23.14 23.36 -6.27
C PRO A 107 22.23 22.81 -5.15
N ARG A 108 21.66 23.70 -4.33
CA ARG A 108 20.77 23.33 -3.23
C ARG A 108 19.50 22.62 -3.72
N LYS A 109 18.97 23.00 -4.88
CA LYS A 109 17.70 22.47 -5.40
C LYS A 109 17.82 20.96 -5.65
N TYR A 110 18.82 20.54 -6.41
CA TYR A 110 19.02 19.13 -6.74
C TYR A 110 19.50 18.30 -5.54
N PHE A 111 20.33 18.91 -4.69
CA PHE A 111 20.77 18.31 -3.43
C PHE A 111 19.59 17.94 -2.51
N TYR A 112 18.66 18.86 -2.28
CA TYR A 112 17.52 18.58 -1.41
C TYR A 112 16.52 17.64 -2.07
N LEU A 113 16.18 17.84 -3.35
CA LEU A 113 15.18 17.00 -4.04
C LEU A 113 15.54 15.51 -4.01
N SER A 114 16.80 15.17 -4.30
CA SER A 114 17.26 13.77 -4.32
C SER A 114 17.30 13.13 -2.93
N ARG A 115 17.70 13.88 -1.89
CA ARG A 115 17.69 13.39 -0.51
C ARG A 115 16.29 13.24 0.06
N PHE A 116 15.39 14.17 -0.25
CA PHE A 116 13.98 14.04 0.10
C PHE A 116 13.37 12.82 -0.57
N LEU A 117 13.65 12.60 -1.86
CA LEU A 117 13.20 11.41 -2.57
C LEU A 117 13.63 10.11 -1.87
N TYR A 118 14.92 10.00 -1.48
CA TYR A 118 15.40 8.85 -0.73
C TYR A 118 14.65 8.65 0.59
N ALA A 119 14.48 9.71 1.38
CA ALA A 119 13.79 9.63 2.66
C ALA A 119 12.33 9.18 2.49
N ILE A 120 11.64 9.67 1.46
CA ILE A 120 10.24 9.36 1.22
C ILE A 120 10.07 7.92 0.70
N TYR A 121 11.03 7.37 -0.06
CA TYR A 121 11.03 5.94 -0.37
C TYR A 121 11.13 5.05 0.87
N ILE A 122 11.94 5.42 1.87
CA ILE A 122 12.05 4.67 3.13
C ILE A 122 10.74 4.75 3.93
N VAL A 123 10.12 5.93 3.98
CA VAL A 123 8.83 6.13 4.65
C VAL A 123 7.73 5.33 3.96
N ASP A 124 7.67 5.38 2.63
CA ASP A 124 6.72 4.62 1.81
C ASP A 124 6.90 3.11 2.02
N LEU A 125 8.14 2.61 2.02
CA LEU A 125 8.44 1.22 2.33
C LEU A 125 7.97 0.82 3.74
N PHE A 126 8.19 1.68 4.75
CA PHE A 126 7.73 1.40 6.11
C PHE A 126 6.21 1.25 6.18
N PHE A 127 5.46 2.15 5.55
CA PHE A 127 4.00 2.07 5.52
C PHE A 127 3.49 0.89 4.68
N ALA A 128 4.11 0.60 3.54
CA ALA A 128 3.75 -0.54 2.69
C ALA A 128 4.01 -1.88 3.41
N CYS A 129 5.17 -2.04 4.06
CA CYS A 129 5.49 -3.22 4.87
C CYS A 129 4.54 -3.36 6.05
N SER A 130 4.25 -2.27 6.77
CA SER A 130 3.30 -2.29 7.88
C SER A 130 1.90 -2.67 7.38
N ALA A 131 1.44 -2.09 6.28
CA ALA A 131 0.15 -2.43 5.67
C ALA A 131 0.06 -3.91 5.28
N LEU A 132 1.14 -4.47 4.73
CA LEU A 132 1.22 -5.90 4.39
C LEU A 132 1.13 -6.78 5.64
N LEU A 133 1.92 -6.48 6.67
CA LEU A 133 1.93 -7.25 7.92
C LEU A 133 0.57 -7.22 8.61
N PHE A 134 -0.04 -6.03 8.77
CA PHE A 134 -1.37 -5.91 9.35
C PHE A 134 -2.47 -6.50 8.46
N GLY A 135 -2.29 -6.49 7.15
CA GLY A 135 -3.19 -7.15 6.19
C GLY A 135 -3.20 -8.67 6.34
N LEU A 136 -2.03 -9.29 6.55
CA LEU A 136 -1.91 -10.71 6.89
C LEU A 136 -2.44 -10.99 8.30
N TRP A 137 -2.17 -10.09 9.25
CA TRP A 137 -2.67 -10.21 10.62
C TRP A 137 -4.20 -10.09 10.71
N ALA A 138 -4.84 -9.42 9.74
CA ALA A 138 -6.30 -9.30 9.65
C ALA A 138 -7.01 -10.65 9.46
N ILE A 139 -6.29 -11.69 9.01
CA ILE A 139 -6.82 -13.06 8.89
C ILE A 139 -7.12 -13.63 10.28
N PHE A 140 -6.27 -13.33 11.27
CA PHE A 140 -6.41 -13.81 12.65
C PHE A 140 -7.18 -12.83 13.54
N HIS A 141 -6.96 -11.52 13.36
CA HIS A 141 -7.52 -10.48 14.23
C HIS A 141 -8.43 -9.51 13.47
N ARG A 142 -9.66 -9.35 13.96
CA ARG A 142 -10.72 -8.50 13.38
C ARG A 142 -10.33 -7.02 13.22
N TYR A 143 -9.40 -6.51 14.03
CA TYR A 143 -8.93 -5.12 13.97
C TYR A 143 -7.95 -4.84 12.83
N GLY A 144 -7.30 -5.87 12.29
CA GLY A 144 -6.28 -5.71 11.24
C GLY A 144 -6.83 -5.09 9.95
N GLY A 145 -8.11 -5.30 9.64
CA GLY A 145 -8.73 -4.78 8.42
C GLY A 145 -8.84 -3.25 8.37
N TYR A 146 -9.14 -2.59 9.50
CA TYR A 146 -9.22 -1.13 9.54
C TYR A 146 -7.83 -0.49 9.49
N LEU A 147 -6.88 -1.08 10.22
CA LEU A 147 -5.51 -0.58 10.28
C LEU A 147 -4.78 -0.76 8.95
N SER A 148 -4.92 -1.92 8.29
CA SER A 148 -4.35 -2.14 6.95
C SER A 148 -4.91 -1.19 5.90
N SER A 149 -6.21 -0.88 5.94
CA SER A 149 -6.81 0.12 5.03
C SER A 149 -6.22 1.52 5.24
N LEU A 150 -6.02 1.94 6.50
CA LEU A 150 -5.43 3.24 6.81
C LEU A 150 -3.96 3.31 6.38
N LEU A 151 -3.18 2.28 6.71
CA LEU A 151 -1.76 2.21 6.34
C LEU A 151 -1.57 2.12 4.82
N SER A 152 -2.41 1.37 4.12
CA SER A 152 -2.40 1.30 2.67
C SER A 152 -2.70 2.66 2.04
N PHE A 153 -3.64 3.43 2.61
CA PHE A 153 -3.93 4.79 2.14
C PHE A 153 -2.74 5.75 2.35
N LEU A 154 -2.09 5.69 3.52
CA LEU A 154 -0.87 6.46 3.78
C LEU A 154 0.26 6.06 2.82
N ALA A 155 0.46 4.76 2.57
CA ALA A 155 1.43 4.27 1.59
C ALA A 155 1.12 4.82 0.19
N THR A 156 -0.13 4.79 -0.27
CA THR A 156 -0.51 5.39 -1.56
C THR A 156 -0.18 6.89 -1.62
N PHE A 157 -0.42 7.64 -0.54
CA PHE A 157 -0.11 9.06 -0.48
C PHE A 157 1.39 9.33 -0.63
N PHE A 158 2.23 8.61 0.12
CA PHE A 158 3.69 8.73 0.01
C PHE A 158 4.22 8.24 -1.34
N ALA A 159 3.66 7.17 -1.91
CA ALA A 159 3.99 6.71 -3.25
C ALA A 159 3.66 7.75 -4.33
N ALA A 160 2.55 8.47 -4.21
CA ALA A 160 2.19 9.56 -5.12
C ALA A 160 3.18 10.72 -5.00
N PHE A 161 3.56 11.06 -3.76
CA PHE A 161 4.57 12.07 -3.51
C PHE A 161 5.95 11.65 -4.07
N ASN A 162 6.35 10.39 -3.89
CA ASN A 162 7.55 9.81 -4.49
C ASN A 162 7.55 9.95 -6.01
N ALA A 163 6.46 9.56 -6.68
CA ALA A 163 6.34 9.68 -8.14
C ALA A 163 6.47 11.14 -8.62
N ALA A 164 5.86 12.09 -7.89
CA ALA A 164 5.94 13.51 -8.20
C ALA A 164 7.38 14.07 -8.04
N VAL A 165 8.02 13.80 -6.89
CA VAL A 165 9.39 14.28 -6.62
C VAL A 165 10.41 13.61 -7.54
N LEU A 166 10.26 12.31 -7.80
CA LEU A 166 11.06 11.57 -8.75
C LEU A 166 11.05 12.26 -10.12
N THR A 167 9.84 12.52 -10.62
CA THR A 167 9.63 13.16 -11.93
C THR A 167 10.24 14.55 -11.93
N ALA A 168 9.98 15.36 -10.89
CA ALA A 168 10.55 16.69 -10.77
C ALA A 168 12.08 16.67 -10.78
N CYS A 169 12.72 15.84 -9.95
CA CYS A 169 14.17 15.81 -9.79
C CYS A 169 14.88 15.38 -11.08
N PHE A 170 14.50 14.23 -11.64
CA PHE A 170 15.23 13.63 -12.74
C PHE A 170 14.85 14.18 -14.11
N VAL A 171 13.63 14.67 -14.31
CA VAL A 171 13.28 15.37 -15.57
C VAL A 171 13.95 16.75 -15.63
N MET A 172 14.00 17.48 -14.51
CA MET A 172 14.78 18.73 -14.45
C MET A 172 16.28 18.46 -14.67
N GLY A 173 16.82 17.41 -14.03
CA GLY A 173 18.20 16.99 -14.24
C GLY A 173 18.50 16.63 -15.70
N GLN A 174 17.64 15.82 -16.32
CA GLN A 174 17.76 15.45 -17.72
C GLN A 174 17.76 16.68 -18.64
N ARG A 175 16.85 17.63 -18.39
CA ARG A 175 16.76 18.86 -19.16
C ARG A 175 18.04 19.69 -19.03
N ALA A 176 18.58 19.84 -17.82
CA ALA A 176 19.83 20.57 -17.60
C ALA A 176 21.02 19.97 -18.38
N PHE A 177 21.12 18.64 -18.47
CA PHE A 177 22.15 17.99 -19.29
C PHE A 177 21.92 18.17 -20.79
N ARG A 178 20.66 18.07 -21.25
CA ARG A 178 20.31 18.27 -22.66
C ARG A 178 20.53 19.71 -23.11
N ASP A 179 20.20 20.68 -22.27
CA ASP A 179 20.36 22.11 -22.55
C ASP A 179 21.86 22.48 -22.65
N ALA A 180 22.74 21.72 -21.98
CA ALA A 180 24.20 21.81 -22.13
C ALA A 180 24.76 21.01 -23.33
N GLY A 181 23.92 20.53 -24.25
CA GLY A 181 24.33 19.79 -25.44
C GLY A 181 24.77 18.35 -25.19
N ARG A 182 24.45 17.77 -24.02
CA ARG A 182 24.84 16.40 -23.67
C ARG A 182 23.69 15.42 -23.76
N PHE A 183 24.03 14.17 -24.03
CA PHE A 183 23.05 13.09 -24.02
C PHE A 183 22.58 12.82 -22.59
N ALA A 184 21.27 12.87 -22.35
CA ALA A 184 20.69 12.47 -21.07
C ALA A 184 19.32 11.84 -21.24
N ARG A 185 19.07 10.76 -20.49
CA ARG A 185 17.86 9.96 -20.51
C ARG A 185 17.49 9.49 -19.11
N VAL A 186 16.21 9.59 -18.75
CA VAL A 186 15.69 9.00 -17.51
C VAL A 186 15.70 7.48 -17.58
N GLY A 187 15.93 6.84 -16.44
CA GLY A 187 15.92 5.39 -16.33
C GLY A 187 14.50 4.84 -16.37
N VAL A 188 14.15 4.23 -17.51
CA VAL A 188 12.79 3.72 -17.78
C VAL A 188 12.35 2.72 -16.72
N LYS A 189 13.25 1.84 -16.25
CA LYS A 189 12.94 0.81 -15.25
C LYS A 189 12.57 1.42 -13.89
N ALA A 190 13.37 2.36 -13.41
CA ALA A 190 13.09 2.99 -12.13
C ALA A 190 11.76 3.77 -12.16
N PHE A 191 11.55 4.56 -13.21
CA PHE A 191 10.28 5.28 -13.41
C PHE A 191 9.09 4.32 -13.51
N ALA A 192 9.20 3.26 -14.32
CA ALA A 192 8.14 2.27 -14.47
C ALA A 192 7.79 1.61 -13.13
N PHE A 193 8.79 1.24 -12.33
CA PHE A 193 8.55 0.66 -11.01
C PHE A 193 7.87 1.65 -10.07
N THR A 194 8.31 2.91 -9.99
CA THR A 194 7.67 3.89 -9.10
C THR A 194 6.21 4.15 -9.46
N TRP A 195 5.90 4.29 -10.76
CA TRP A 195 4.51 4.45 -11.21
C TRP A 195 3.68 3.17 -11.02
N THR A 196 4.29 2.00 -11.17
CA THR A 196 3.63 0.70 -10.91
C THR A 196 3.34 0.52 -9.42
N ILE A 197 4.27 0.90 -8.53
CA ILE A 197 4.07 0.92 -7.08
C ILE A 197 2.87 1.79 -6.73
N LEU A 198 2.81 3.01 -7.26
CA LEU A 198 1.67 3.90 -7.06
C LEU A 198 0.36 3.25 -7.53
N ALA A 199 0.34 2.64 -8.72
CA ALA A 199 -0.85 1.97 -9.25
C ALA A 199 -1.27 0.77 -8.38
N LEU A 200 -0.33 -0.09 -7.99
CA LEU A 200 -0.59 -1.26 -7.15
C LEU A 200 -1.09 -0.87 -5.76
N LEU A 201 -0.47 0.12 -5.12
CA LEU A 201 -0.90 0.61 -3.81
C LEU A 201 -2.27 1.30 -3.90
N SER A 202 -2.54 2.04 -4.99
CA SER A 202 -3.85 2.67 -5.22
C SER A 202 -4.95 1.61 -5.38
N LEU A 203 -4.69 0.58 -6.19
CA LEU A 203 -5.62 -0.54 -6.37
C LEU A 203 -5.84 -1.31 -5.05
N ALA A 204 -4.78 -1.57 -4.29
CA ALA A 204 -4.86 -2.23 -3.00
C ALA A 204 -5.70 -1.42 -2.00
N SER A 205 -5.46 -0.10 -1.94
CA SER A 205 -6.19 0.84 -1.08
C SER A 205 -7.69 0.86 -1.42
N LEU A 206 -8.03 0.98 -2.71
CA LEU A 206 -9.42 0.90 -3.18
C LEU A 206 -10.08 -0.43 -2.81
N ALA A 207 -9.40 -1.55 -3.04
CA ALA A 207 -9.92 -2.88 -2.71
C ALA A 207 -10.10 -3.07 -1.19
N TYR A 208 -9.22 -2.49 -0.35
CA TYR A 208 -9.40 -2.48 1.11
C TYR A 208 -10.62 -1.66 1.54
N PHE A 209 -10.83 -0.47 0.96
CA PHE A 209 -12.02 0.34 1.24
C PHE A 209 -13.31 -0.37 0.81
N LEU A 210 -13.31 -1.04 -0.35
CA LEU A 210 -14.45 -1.84 -0.80
C LEU A 210 -14.72 -3.02 0.13
N SER A 211 -13.67 -3.73 0.55
CA SER A 211 -13.75 -4.83 1.53
C SER A 211 -14.34 -4.37 2.87
N ALA A 212 -13.95 -3.18 3.34
CA ALA A 212 -14.49 -2.58 4.56
C ALA A 212 -15.99 -2.21 4.43
N ARG A 213 -16.41 -1.67 3.27
CA ARG A 213 -17.82 -1.32 3.02
C ARG A 213 -18.73 -2.55 2.97
N VAL A 214 -18.29 -3.62 2.28
CA VAL A 214 -19.04 -4.90 2.24
C VAL A 214 -19.19 -5.46 3.66
N GLY A 215 -18.13 -5.42 4.47
CA GLY A 215 -18.18 -5.85 5.87
C GLY A 215 -19.13 -5.04 6.76
N LYS A 216 -19.30 -3.74 6.51
CA LYS A 216 -20.26 -2.90 7.26
C LYS A 216 -21.71 -3.29 6.95
N LYS A 217 -22.02 -3.52 5.68
CA LYS A 217 -23.36 -3.92 5.23
C LYS A 217 -23.78 -5.29 5.80
N ASP A 218 -22.88 -6.26 5.78
CA ASP A 218 -23.13 -7.59 6.37
C ASP A 218 -23.42 -7.49 7.88
N ARG A 219 -22.75 -6.57 8.59
CA ARG A 219 -22.98 -6.33 10.03
C ARG A 219 -24.35 -5.70 10.30
N GLU A 220 -24.77 -4.72 9.50
CA GLU A 220 -26.08 -4.06 9.66
C GLU A 220 -27.24 -5.02 9.38
N GLU A 221 -27.12 -5.84 8.33
CA GLU A 221 -28.10 -6.89 8.02
C GLU A 221 -28.17 -7.93 9.15
N GLY A 222 -27.03 -8.39 9.68
CA GLY A 222 -26.98 -9.35 10.78
C GLY A 222 -27.58 -8.83 12.09
N ILE A 223 -27.31 -7.56 12.45
CA ILE A 223 -27.92 -6.93 13.64
C ILE A 223 -29.43 -6.80 13.47
N THR A 224 -29.89 -6.45 12.27
CA THR A 224 -31.33 -6.32 11.96
C THR A 224 -32.03 -7.67 12.01
N GLU A 225 -31.44 -8.73 11.45
CA GLU A 225 -31.93 -10.11 11.57
C GLU A 225 -31.95 -10.60 13.02
N GLU A 226 -30.91 -10.32 13.80
CA GLU A 226 -30.85 -10.71 15.21
C GLU A 226 -31.92 -10.00 16.03
N HIS A 227 -32.09 -8.68 15.84
CA HIS A 227 -33.16 -7.90 16.47
C HIS A 227 -34.55 -8.42 16.09
N THR A 228 -34.80 -8.73 14.81
CA THR A 228 -36.09 -9.32 14.38
C THR A 228 -36.31 -10.72 14.93
N ARG A 229 -35.27 -11.58 14.97
CA ARG A 229 -35.35 -12.91 15.62
C ARG A 229 -35.63 -12.82 17.11
N ARG A 230 -34.96 -11.91 17.83
CA ARG A 230 -35.18 -11.70 19.27
C ARG A 230 -36.60 -11.19 19.55
N LYS A 231 -37.11 -10.27 18.72
CA LYS A 231 -38.49 -9.77 18.80
C LYS A 231 -39.53 -10.87 18.54
N ARG A 232 -39.31 -11.73 17.53
CA ARG A 232 -40.16 -12.91 17.25
C ARG A 232 -40.16 -13.93 18.40
N ARG A 233 -39.00 -14.20 19.02
CA ARG A 233 -38.87 -15.11 20.18
C ARG A 233 -39.51 -14.54 21.46
N GLY A 234 -39.48 -13.22 21.66
CA GLY A 234 -40.18 -12.56 22.76
C GLY A 234 -41.71 -12.63 22.61
N PHE A 235 -42.22 -12.43 21.39
CA PHE A 235 -43.66 -12.49 21.10
C PHE A 235 -44.25 -13.91 21.26
N SER A 236 -43.48 -14.95 20.91
CA SER A 236 -43.91 -16.36 21.09
C SER A 236 -43.91 -16.83 22.55
N ARG A 237 -43.19 -16.16 23.46
CA ARG A 237 -43.29 -16.42 24.92
C ARG A 237 -44.51 -15.77 25.58
N LEU A 238 -45.06 -14.70 25.00
CA LEU A 238 -46.29 -14.04 25.49
C LEU A 238 -47.58 -14.70 24.98
N GLY A 239 -47.51 -15.45 23.87
CA GLY A 239 -48.66 -16.21 23.33
C GLY A 239 -49.02 -17.49 24.10
N GLY A 240 -48.18 -17.94 25.03
CA GLY A 240 -48.39 -19.18 25.80
C GLY A 240 -49.21 -19.03 27.10
N VAL A 241 -49.55 -17.80 27.50
CA VAL A 241 -50.22 -17.54 28.80
C VAL A 241 -51.76 -17.44 28.66
N ARG A 242 -52.30 -17.49 27.43
CA ARG A 242 -53.75 -17.35 27.18
C ARG A 242 -54.49 -18.69 26.99
N GLY A 243 -53.86 -19.81 27.39
CA GLY A 243 -54.44 -21.15 27.25
C GLY A 243 -54.84 -21.84 28.56
N SER A 244 -54.49 -21.32 29.74
CA SER A 244 -54.69 -22.07 31.01
C SER A 244 -55.96 -21.74 31.79
N TRP A 245 -56.84 -20.85 31.30
CA TRP A 245 -58.05 -20.44 32.02
C TRP A 245 -59.35 -21.06 31.48
N GLN A 246 -59.30 -21.80 30.37
CA GLN A 246 -60.50 -22.47 29.81
C GLN A 246 -60.65 -23.94 30.23
N ASP A 247 -59.59 -24.57 30.77
CA ASP A 247 -59.63 -25.97 31.18
C ASP A 247 -60.03 -26.18 32.66
N GLU A 248 -59.92 -25.15 33.52
CA GLU A 248 -60.36 -25.26 34.92
C GLU A 248 -61.88 -25.17 35.10
N GLU A 249 -62.58 -24.43 34.23
CA GLU A 249 -64.04 -24.25 34.35
C GLU A 249 -64.81 -25.51 33.92
N TYR A 250 -64.37 -26.18 32.84
CA TYR A 250 -65.00 -27.41 32.33
C TYR A 250 -64.73 -28.65 33.21
N GLY A 251 -63.66 -28.64 34.01
CA GLY A 251 -63.31 -29.71 34.95
C GLY A 251 -64.10 -29.68 36.27
N SER A 252 -64.70 -28.54 36.61
CA SER A 252 -65.45 -28.34 37.86
C SER A 252 -66.91 -28.81 37.76
N GLU A 253 -67.57 -28.62 36.62
CA GLU A 253 -68.95 -29.09 36.39
C GLU A 253 -69.05 -30.62 36.35
N LYS A 254 -68.05 -31.31 35.76
CA LYS A 254 -68.04 -32.78 35.73
C LYS A 254 -67.83 -33.42 37.10
N ARG A 255 -67.23 -32.70 38.06
CA ARG A 255 -67.05 -33.18 39.44
C ARG A 255 -68.28 -32.96 40.33
N LEU A 256 -69.12 -31.98 40.01
CA LEU A 256 -70.40 -31.74 40.71
C LEU A 256 -71.53 -32.66 40.21
N GLY A 257 -71.52 -33.07 38.94
CA GLY A 257 -72.50 -34.04 38.41
C GLY A 257 -72.33 -35.47 38.96
N LYS A 258 -71.09 -35.89 39.25
CA LYS A 258 -70.79 -37.27 39.67
C LYS A 258 -71.02 -37.55 41.17
N ARG A 259 -71.34 -36.53 41.97
CA ARG A 259 -71.59 -36.67 43.42
C ARG A 259 -73.07 -36.80 43.78
N ARG A 260 -73.99 -36.77 42.80
CA ARG A 260 -75.45 -36.95 43.01
C ARG A 260 -75.97 -38.37 42.76
N GLU A 261 -75.17 -39.31 42.25
CA GLU A 261 -75.61 -40.68 41.93
C GLU A 261 -75.10 -41.76 42.90
N SER A 262 -74.63 -41.40 44.10
CA SER A 262 -74.12 -42.39 45.10
C SER A 262 -74.71 -42.19 46.49
N GLY A 263 -76.02 -41.93 46.55
CA GLY A 263 -76.76 -41.80 47.79
C GLY A 263 -78.21 -42.18 47.60
N ASP A 264 -78.48 -43.45 47.37
CA ASP A 264 -79.74 -44.10 47.77
C ASP A 264 -79.44 -45.56 48.08
N SER A 265 -79.68 -45.93 49.34
CA SER A 265 -79.81 -47.27 49.88
C SER A 265 -81.10 -47.29 50.68
#